data_AF-A0A925MEI2-F1
#
_entry.id   AF-A0A925MEI2-F1
#
_cell.length_a   1.000
_cell.length_b   1.000
_cell.length_c   1.000
_cell.angle_alpha   90.00
_cell.angle_beta   90.00
_cell.angle_gamma   90.00
#
_symmetry.space_group_name_H-M   'P 1'
#
loop_
_entity.id
_entity.type
_entity.pdbx_description
1 polymer ?
#
loop_
_entity_poly.entity_id
_entity_poly.type
_entity_poly.pdbx_seq_one_letter_code
_entity_poly.pdbx_strand_id
1 'polypeptide(L)'
;MTRTIMVVDDNAATRRMVRNALLRNGHHVIEAADGMTALALMKSEQPCLVLQDLMLPDADGFELVGKLRRLARGTEVSILAFSGFVSELDEARISTVGFDDIITKPIAPSRLVPLIEAHLPAEAPANAQFGRGRRLLVADDDPMQLKLAMFRLSRLGFVVEAVADGREAL
;
A
#
# COMPACT_ATOMS: atom_id res chain seq x y z
N MET A 1 7.63 -16.76 -1.80
CA MET A 1 6.81 -16.92 -3.02
C MET A 1 6.85 -15.64 -3.83
N THR A 2 6.98 -15.73 -5.14
CA THR A 2 6.91 -14.57 -6.04
C THR A 2 5.47 -14.06 -6.07
N ARG A 3 5.27 -12.77 -5.78
CA ARG A 3 3.97 -12.10 -5.80
C ARG A 3 3.90 -11.15 -6.98
N THR A 4 2.75 -11.09 -7.66
CA THR A 4 2.50 -10.17 -8.78
C THR A 4 1.96 -8.85 -8.25
N ILE A 5 2.68 -7.77 -8.55
CA ILE A 5 2.35 -6.40 -8.13
C ILE A 5 2.12 -5.55 -9.38
N MET A 6 0.98 -4.85 -9.44
CA MET A 6 0.69 -3.89 -10.50
C MET A 6 1.12 -2.49 -10.09
N VAL A 7 1.85 -1.79 -10.96
CA VAL A 7 2.20 -0.37 -10.80
C VAL A 7 1.47 0.44 -11.86
N VAL A 8 0.61 1.36 -11.43
CA VAL A 8 -0.18 2.24 -12.29
C VAL A 8 0.30 3.67 -12.07
N ASP A 9 0.94 4.26 -13.06
CA ASP A 9 1.51 5.62 -12.98
C ASP A 9 1.80 6.06 -14.42
N ASP A 10 1.53 7.29 -14.82
CA ASP A 10 1.76 7.74 -16.20
C ASP A 10 3.24 8.07 -16.48
N ASN A 11 4.01 8.36 -15.42
CA ASN A 11 5.43 8.64 -15.49
C ASN A 11 6.27 7.36 -15.62
N ALA A 12 6.85 7.16 -16.81
CA ALA A 12 7.67 5.98 -17.10
C ALA A 12 8.92 5.85 -16.22
N ALA A 13 9.50 6.96 -15.75
CA ALA A 13 10.65 6.93 -14.84
C ALA A 13 10.25 6.43 -13.46
N THR A 14 9.09 6.88 -12.95
CA THR A 14 8.50 6.38 -11.70
C THR A 14 8.22 4.89 -11.80
N ARG A 15 7.48 4.44 -12.84
CA ARG A 15 7.20 3.00 -13.05
C ARG A 15 8.48 2.17 -13.08
N ARG A 16 9.50 2.62 -13.83
CA ARG A 16 10.81 1.94 -13.92
C ARG A 16 11.53 1.86 -12.58
N MET A 17 11.52 2.94 -11.79
CA MET A 17 12.13 2.95 -10.46
C MET A 17 11.46 1.91 -9.55
N VAL A 18 10.13 1.94 -9.46
CA VAL A 18 9.34 1.02 -8.63
C VAL A 18 9.55 -0.42 -9.08
N ARG A 19 9.41 -0.68 -10.39
CA ARG A 19 9.64 -2.01 -10.97
C ARG A 19 11.01 -2.56 -10.61
N ASN A 20 12.07 -1.78 -10.83
CA ASN A 20 13.43 -2.23 -10.54
C ASN A 20 13.64 -2.51 -9.05
N ALA A 21 13.01 -1.73 -8.16
CA ALA A 21 13.08 -1.96 -6.72
C ALA A 21 12.38 -3.26 -6.31
N LEU A 22 11.17 -3.51 -6.82
CA LEU A 22 10.38 -4.71 -6.51
C LEU A 22 10.95 -5.98 -7.13
N LEU A 23 11.47 -5.92 -8.36
CA LEU A 23 12.15 -7.06 -9.01
C LEU A 23 13.37 -7.52 -8.20
N ARG A 24 14.17 -6.58 -7.67
CA ARG A 24 15.31 -6.92 -6.80
C ARG A 24 14.91 -7.60 -5.49
N ASN A 25 13.65 -7.45 -5.07
CA ASN A 25 13.10 -8.10 -3.88
C ASN A 25 12.27 -9.35 -4.22
N GLY A 26 12.41 -9.88 -5.45
CA GLY A 26 11.84 -11.17 -5.83
C GLY A 26 10.34 -11.15 -6.19
N HIS A 27 9.77 -9.96 -6.42
CA HIS A 27 8.40 -9.81 -6.91
C HIS A 27 8.34 -9.82 -8.44
N HIS A 28 7.20 -10.22 -8.98
CA HIS A 28 6.86 -9.99 -10.37
C HIS A 28 6.09 -8.66 -10.47
N VAL A 29 6.38 -7.86 -11.50
CA VAL A 29 5.79 -6.53 -11.65
C VAL A 29 5.16 -6.40 -13.02
N ILE A 30 3.90 -5.99 -13.04
CA ILE A 30 3.18 -5.58 -14.25
C ILE A 30 2.95 -4.07 -14.19
N GLU A 31 3.07 -3.39 -15.33
CA GLU A 31 3.05 -1.93 -15.41
C GLU A 31 1.85 -1.46 -16.25
N ALA A 32 1.13 -0.45 -15.77
CA ALA A 32 0.11 0.26 -16.50
C ALA A 32 0.46 1.75 -16.56
N ALA A 33 0.40 2.35 -17.74
CA ALA A 33 0.66 3.78 -17.93
C ALA A 33 -0.61 4.64 -17.75
N ASP A 34 -1.77 4.01 -17.63
CA ASP A 34 -3.09 4.64 -17.65
C ASP A 34 -4.13 3.73 -16.97
N GLY A 35 -5.29 4.28 -16.67
CA GLY A 35 -6.37 3.59 -15.96
C GLY A 35 -6.98 2.47 -16.80
N MET A 36 -7.14 2.67 -18.10
CA MET A 36 -7.69 1.64 -19.00
C MET A 36 -6.82 0.38 -19.06
N THR A 37 -5.49 0.56 -19.16
CA THR A 37 -4.51 -0.53 -19.12
C THR A 37 -4.54 -1.22 -17.75
N ALA A 38 -4.64 -0.46 -16.65
CA ALA A 38 -4.76 -1.03 -15.31
C ALA A 38 -6.00 -1.91 -15.16
N LEU A 39 -7.15 -1.48 -15.68
CA LEU A 39 -8.39 -2.26 -15.65
C LEU A 39 -8.32 -3.54 -16.50
N ALA A 40 -7.60 -3.51 -17.62
CA ALA A 40 -7.37 -4.70 -18.44
C ALA A 40 -6.46 -5.71 -17.72
N LEU A 41 -5.32 -5.25 -17.20
CA LEU A 41 -4.36 -6.07 -16.47
C LEU A 41 -4.94 -6.65 -15.17
N MET A 42 -5.78 -5.88 -14.46
CA MET A 42 -6.48 -6.38 -13.27
C MET A 42 -7.29 -7.65 -13.56
N LYS A 43 -7.89 -7.75 -14.75
CA LYS A 43 -8.70 -8.92 -15.15
C LYS A 43 -7.84 -10.10 -15.60
N SER A 44 -6.75 -9.86 -16.32
CA SER A 44 -5.94 -10.92 -16.91
C SER A 44 -4.89 -11.47 -15.94
N GLU A 45 -4.26 -10.62 -15.14
CA GLU A 45 -3.08 -10.97 -14.34
C GLU A 45 -3.40 -11.21 -12.85
N GLN A 46 -4.55 -10.74 -12.37
CA GLN A 46 -4.99 -10.87 -10.97
C GLN A 46 -3.87 -10.53 -9.94
N PRO A 47 -3.30 -9.30 -9.99
CA PRO A 47 -2.24 -8.90 -9.08
C PRO A 47 -2.72 -8.95 -7.62
N CYS A 48 -1.86 -9.33 -6.68
CA CYS A 48 -2.20 -9.32 -5.26
C CYS A 48 -2.06 -7.93 -4.61
N LEU A 49 -1.38 -7.01 -5.28
CA LEU A 49 -1.26 -5.61 -4.86
C LEU A 49 -1.24 -4.68 -6.08
N VAL A 50 -1.90 -3.53 -5.96
CA VAL A 50 -1.88 -2.44 -6.93
C VAL A 50 -1.33 -1.18 -6.24
N LEU A 51 -0.25 -0.63 -6.79
CA LEU A 51 0.27 0.68 -6.44
C LEU A 51 -0.21 1.68 -7.50
N GLN A 52 -1.14 2.56 -7.13
CA GLN A 52 -1.88 3.39 -8.09
C GLN A 52 -1.59 4.88 -7.87
N ASP A 53 -1.12 5.57 -8.91
CA ASP A 53 -1.12 7.02 -8.94
C ASP A 53 -2.55 7.58 -8.95
N LEU A 54 -2.73 8.76 -8.38
CA LEU A 54 -4.00 9.46 -8.38
C LEU A 54 -4.15 10.40 -9.58
N MET A 55 -3.04 10.83 -10.16
CA MET A 55 -3.01 11.67 -11.35
C MET A 55 -2.74 10.80 -12.57
N LEU A 56 -3.78 10.49 -13.33
CA LEU A 56 -3.67 9.71 -14.57
C LEU A 56 -4.29 10.51 -15.73
N PRO A 57 -3.81 10.30 -16.97
CA PRO A 57 -4.27 11.07 -18.13
C PRO A 57 -5.71 10.75 -18.55
N ASP A 58 -6.20 9.55 -18.24
CA ASP A 58 -7.47 8.99 -18.75
C ASP A 58 -8.48 8.64 -17.65
N ALA A 59 -8.11 8.83 -16.38
CA ALA A 59 -8.94 8.42 -15.26
C ALA A 59 -8.74 9.33 -14.04
N ASP A 60 -9.84 9.63 -13.35
CA ASP A 60 -9.78 10.08 -11.97
C ASP A 60 -9.33 8.90 -11.09
N GLY A 61 -8.21 9.07 -10.38
CA GLY A 61 -7.63 8.04 -9.52
C GLY A 61 -8.60 7.52 -8.45
N PHE A 62 -9.52 8.36 -7.96
CA PHE A 62 -10.54 7.96 -6.98
C PHE A 62 -11.65 7.12 -7.60
N GLU A 63 -12.01 7.38 -8.86
CA GLU A 63 -12.94 6.50 -9.57
C GLU A 63 -12.28 5.17 -9.96
N LEU A 64 -11.00 5.22 -10.31
CA LEU A 64 -10.24 4.04 -10.75
C LEU A 64 -10.18 2.99 -9.66
N VAL A 65 -9.88 3.36 -8.41
CA VAL A 65 -9.88 2.40 -7.29
C VAL A 65 -11.22 1.72 -7.12
N GLY A 66 -12.33 2.45 -7.24
CA GLY A 66 -13.68 1.86 -7.19
C GLY A 66 -13.92 0.84 -8.31
N LYS A 67 -13.42 1.10 -9.52
CA LYS A 67 -13.48 0.17 -10.66
C LYS A 67 -12.60 -1.07 -10.39
N LEU A 68 -11.37 -0.88 -9.89
CA LEU A 68 -10.44 -1.96 -9.55
C LEU A 68 -11.01 -2.87 -8.44
N ARG A 69 -11.60 -2.29 -7.39
CA ARG A 69 -12.27 -3.05 -6.31
C ARG A 69 -13.41 -3.92 -6.82
N ARG A 70 -14.23 -3.41 -7.74
CA ARG A 70 -15.29 -4.22 -8.38
C ARG A 70 -14.72 -5.38 -9.20
N LEU A 71 -13.57 -5.18 -9.85
CA LEU A 71 -12.90 -6.24 -10.62
C LEU A 71 -12.21 -7.28 -9.73
N ALA A 72 -11.73 -6.89 -8.54
CA ALA A 72 -11.18 -7.81 -7.56
C ALA A 72 -12.20 -8.85 -7.06
N ARG A 73 -13.52 -8.61 -7.19
CA ARG A 73 -14.58 -9.60 -6.84
C ARG A 73 -14.44 -10.23 -5.44
N GLY A 74 -13.90 -9.50 -4.47
CA GLY A 74 -13.71 -9.98 -3.09
C GLY A 74 -12.42 -10.76 -2.84
N THR A 75 -11.48 -10.82 -3.79
CA THR A 75 -10.11 -11.28 -3.53
C THR A 75 -9.38 -10.27 -2.65
N GLU A 76 -8.47 -10.75 -1.79
CA GLU A 76 -7.58 -9.91 -0.98
C GLU A 76 -6.52 -9.23 -1.88
N VAL A 77 -6.92 -8.25 -2.67
CA VAL A 77 -6.00 -7.40 -3.43
C VAL A 77 -5.79 -6.16 -2.61
N SER A 78 -4.54 -5.85 -2.27
CA SER A 78 -4.24 -4.56 -1.65
C SER A 78 -4.17 -3.46 -2.72
N ILE A 79 -4.80 -2.31 -2.50
CA ILE A 79 -4.73 -1.16 -3.42
C ILE A 79 -4.23 0.05 -2.63
N LEU A 80 -3.03 0.51 -2.98
CA LEU A 80 -2.34 1.61 -2.33
C LEU A 80 -2.33 2.83 -3.24
N ALA A 81 -2.66 4.00 -2.71
CA ALA A 81 -2.45 5.26 -3.42
C ALA A 81 -0.95 5.62 -3.41
N PHE A 82 -0.44 6.12 -4.53
CA PHE A 82 0.95 6.54 -4.68
C PHE A 82 1.05 7.91 -5.36
N SER A 83 0.94 8.98 -4.57
CA SER A 83 0.76 10.34 -5.10
C SER A 83 1.65 11.37 -4.39
N GLY A 84 2.07 12.40 -5.12
CA GLY A 84 2.71 13.59 -4.54
C GLY A 84 1.70 14.65 -4.09
N PHE A 85 0.43 14.50 -4.45
CA PHE A 85 -0.63 15.49 -4.24
C PHE A 85 -1.55 15.08 -3.07
N VAL A 86 -0.97 14.96 -1.88
CA VAL A 86 -1.71 14.50 -0.68
C VAL A 86 -2.10 15.65 0.24
N SER A 87 -1.43 16.81 0.12
CA SER A 87 -1.64 17.96 1.00
C SER A 87 -3.05 18.57 0.95
N GLU A 88 -3.87 18.22 -0.05
CA GLU A 88 -5.25 18.71 -0.21
C GLU A 88 -6.31 17.61 0.02
N LEU A 89 -5.88 16.39 0.35
CA LEU A 89 -6.74 15.22 0.49
C LEU A 89 -6.48 14.60 1.87
N ASP A 90 -7.40 14.84 2.82
CA ASP A 90 -7.35 14.20 4.13
C ASP A 90 -7.15 12.68 3.98
N GLU A 91 -6.23 12.07 4.73
CA GLU A 91 -6.02 10.61 4.74
C GLU A 91 -7.33 9.85 5.03
N ALA A 92 -8.25 10.47 5.77
CA ALA A 92 -9.61 9.99 6.01
C ALA A 92 -10.46 9.87 4.73
N ARG A 93 -10.27 10.75 3.74
CA ARG A 93 -10.94 10.66 2.43
C ARG A 93 -10.37 9.56 1.55
N ILE A 94 -9.08 9.23 1.69
CA ILE A 94 -8.45 8.16 0.90
C ILE A 94 -8.91 6.78 1.38
N SER A 95 -8.97 6.56 2.69
CA SER A 95 -9.44 5.29 3.27
C SER A 95 -10.93 5.03 3.01
N THR A 96 -11.76 6.07 2.93
CA THR A 96 -13.20 5.93 2.65
C THR A 96 -13.53 5.59 1.18
N VAL A 97 -12.59 5.79 0.26
CA VAL A 97 -12.80 5.57 -1.19
C VAL A 97 -12.27 4.19 -1.65
N GLY A 98 -11.74 3.40 -0.71
CA GLY A 98 -11.35 2.01 -0.96
C GLY A 98 -9.87 1.81 -1.24
N PHE A 99 -9.00 2.76 -0.92
CA PHE A 99 -7.57 2.49 -0.77
C PHE A 99 -7.28 1.90 0.61
N ASP A 100 -6.31 1.00 0.70
CA ASP A 100 -5.89 0.43 1.99
C ASP A 100 -4.89 1.33 2.72
N ASP A 101 -4.08 2.07 1.98
CA ASP A 101 -3.12 3.06 2.51
C ASP A 101 -2.67 4.02 1.40
N ILE A 102 -1.96 5.07 1.80
CA ILE A 102 -1.29 6.01 0.92
C ILE A 102 0.22 6.04 1.17
N ILE A 103 0.96 6.12 0.06
CA ILE A 103 2.39 6.35 0.01
C ILE A 103 2.62 7.67 -0.73
N THR A 104 3.29 8.63 -0.08
CA THR A 104 3.54 9.94 -0.64
C THR A 104 4.81 9.97 -1.48
N LYS A 105 4.79 10.68 -2.60
CA LYS A 105 5.97 11.00 -3.42
C LYS A 105 6.57 12.34 -2.94
N PRO A 106 7.90 12.56 -3.04
CA PRO A 106 8.92 11.60 -3.45
C PRO A 106 9.27 10.62 -2.32
N ILE A 107 9.58 9.37 -2.67
CA ILE A 107 10.03 8.34 -1.73
C ILE A 107 11.20 7.55 -2.31
N ALA A 108 12.21 7.29 -1.48
CA ALA A 108 13.34 6.46 -1.86
C ALA A 108 12.91 4.98 -1.96
N PRO A 109 13.47 4.19 -2.89
CA PRO A 109 13.20 2.76 -2.99
C PRO A 109 13.38 1.99 -1.67
N SER A 110 14.36 2.38 -0.86
CA SER A 110 14.64 1.77 0.46
C SER A 110 13.51 1.96 1.47
N ARG A 111 12.67 2.99 1.31
CA ARG A 111 11.48 3.23 2.13
C ARG A 111 10.20 2.72 1.46
N LEU A 112 10.14 2.72 0.13
CA LEU A 112 8.98 2.26 -0.64
C LEU A 112 8.74 0.75 -0.50
N VAL A 113 9.77 -0.06 -0.69
CA VAL A 113 9.62 -1.53 -0.71
C VAL A 113 9.07 -2.06 0.61
N PRO A 114 9.58 -1.67 1.80
CA PRO A 114 9.03 -2.15 3.07
C PRO A 114 7.55 -1.81 3.28
N LEU A 115 7.08 -0.67 2.76
CA LEU A 115 5.66 -0.30 2.82
C LEU A 115 4.80 -1.19 1.94
N ILE A 116 5.23 -1.41 0.69
CA ILE A 116 4.53 -2.32 -0.23
C ILE A 116 4.49 -3.73 0.37
N GLU A 117 5.62 -4.20 0.90
CA GLU A 117 5.70 -5.54 1.50
C GLU A 117 4.82 -5.70 2.73
N ALA A 118 4.70 -4.67 3.57
CA ALA A 118 3.80 -4.71 4.72
C ALA A 118 2.35 -4.92 4.27
N HIS A 119 1.95 -4.30 3.17
CA HIS A 119 0.59 -4.36 2.62
C HIS A 119 0.32 -5.58 1.75
N LEU A 120 1.32 -6.41 1.47
CA LEU A 120 1.07 -7.66 0.76
C LEU A 120 0.04 -8.50 1.56
N PRO A 121 -0.94 -9.11 0.87
CA PRO A 121 -1.83 -10.07 1.49
C PRO A 121 -0.99 -11.14 2.19
N ALA A 122 -1.27 -11.33 3.47
CA ALA A 122 -0.58 -12.36 4.23
C ALA A 122 -1.21 -13.69 3.84
N GLU A 123 -0.41 -14.74 3.72
CA GLU A 123 -0.97 -16.05 4.05
C GLU A 123 -1.40 -15.92 5.52
N ALA A 124 -2.70 -16.04 5.79
CA ALA A 124 -3.25 -15.80 7.13
C ALA A 124 -2.32 -16.46 8.16
N PRO A 125 -1.66 -15.68 9.05
CA PRO A 125 -0.79 -16.31 10.03
C PRO A 125 -1.69 -17.23 10.86
N ALA A 126 -1.24 -18.47 11.06
CA ALA A 126 -1.94 -19.44 11.93
C ALA A 126 -2.24 -18.86 13.33
N ASN A 127 -1.63 -17.72 13.67
CA ASN A 127 -1.66 -17.04 14.96
C ASN A 127 -2.23 -15.61 14.87
N ALA A 128 -3.11 -15.28 13.91
CA ALA A 128 -3.72 -13.94 13.73
C ALA A 128 -4.46 -13.38 14.97
N GLN A 129 -4.54 -14.14 16.06
CA GLN A 129 -5.12 -13.74 17.35
C GLN A 129 -4.08 -13.52 18.46
N PHE A 130 -2.77 -13.59 18.17
CA PHE A 130 -1.73 -13.50 19.18
C PHE A 130 -1.82 -12.23 20.05
N GLY A 131 -2.18 -11.11 19.43
CA GLY A 131 -2.35 -9.82 20.10
C GLY A 131 -3.74 -9.56 20.65
N ARG A 132 -4.72 -10.47 20.45
CA ARG A 132 -6.13 -10.19 20.75
C ARG A 132 -6.31 -9.88 22.24
N GLY A 133 -6.91 -8.72 22.52
CA GLY A 133 -7.14 -8.24 23.88
C GLY A 133 -5.90 -7.63 24.57
N ARG A 134 -4.79 -7.44 23.85
CA ARG A 134 -3.57 -6.82 24.37
C ARG A 134 -3.39 -5.43 23.76
N ARG A 135 -2.99 -4.47 24.60
CA ARG A 135 -2.54 -3.14 24.18
C ARG A 135 -1.02 -3.13 24.08
N LEU A 136 -0.48 -2.44 23.09
CA LEU A 136 0.97 -2.32 22.89
C LEU A 136 1.30 -0.87 22.54
N LEU A 137 2.26 -0.30 23.24
CA LEU A 137 2.80 1.03 22.97
C LEU A 137 4.08 0.90 22.15
N VAL A 138 4.12 1.54 20.98
CA VAL A 138 5.30 1.61 20.12
C VAL A 138 5.90 3.01 20.21
N ALA A 139 7.18 3.10 20.54
CA ALA A 139 7.94 4.33 20.52
C ALA A 139 8.99 4.26 19.41
N ASP A 140 8.90 5.15 18.43
CA ASP A 140 9.88 5.29 17.34
C ASP A 140 9.87 6.73 16.83
N ASP A 141 11.05 7.32 16.66
CA ASP A 141 11.22 8.71 16.21
C ASP A 141 11.16 8.86 14.69
N ASP A 142 11.26 7.75 13.93
CA ASP A 142 10.98 7.74 12.49
C ASP A 142 9.49 7.44 12.25
N PRO A 143 8.72 8.41 11.71
CA PRO A 143 7.28 8.23 11.45
C PRO A 143 6.98 7.04 10.52
N MET A 144 7.90 6.68 9.63
CA MET A 144 7.73 5.53 8.75
C MET A 144 7.84 4.21 9.51
N GLN A 145 8.79 4.12 10.45
CA GLN A 145 8.94 2.94 11.28
C GLN A 145 7.75 2.81 12.22
N LEU A 146 7.29 3.92 12.80
CA LEU A 146 6.08 3.98 13.60
C LEU A 146 4.86 3.47 12.82
N LYS A 147 4.62 4.00 11.61
CA LYS A 147 3.52 3.58 10.73
C LYS A 147 3.59 2.08 10.40
N LEU A 148 4.77 1.59 10.03
CA LEU A 148 4.99 0.16 9.72
C LEU A 148 4.73 -0.73 10.94
N ALA A 149 5.20 -0.33 12.11
CA ALA A 149 4.99 -1.07 13.35
C ALA A 149 3.50 -1.12 13.71
N MET A 150 2.81 0.03 13.68
CA MET A 150 1.37 0.10 13.89
C MET A 150 0.60 -0.82 12.95
N PHE A 151 0.91 -0.77 11.65
CA PHE A 151 0.23 -1.59 10.64
C PHE A 151 0.41 -3.09 10.91
N ARG A 152 1.66 -3.53 11.12
CA ARG A 152 1.99 -4.96 11.33
C ARG A 152 1.41 -5.50 12.63
N LEU A 153 1.51 -4.75 13.73
CA LEU A 153 1.04 -5.19 15.04
C LEU A 153 -0.49 -5.20 15.11
N SER A 154 -1.16 -4.24 14.44
CA SER A 154 -2.63 -4.27 14.34
C SER A 154 -3.13 -5.51 13.59
N ARG A 155 -2.42 -5.95 12.53
CA ARG A 155 -2.74 -7.21 11.82
C ARG A 155 -2.55 -8.47 12.67
N LEU A 156 -1.79 -8.39 13.75
CA LEU A 156 -1.63 -9.47 14.73
C LEU A 156 -2.69 -9.42 15.86
N GLY A 157 -3.63 -8.46 15.80
CA GLY A 157 -4.76 -8.32 16.72
C GLY A 157 -4.48 -7.47 17.95
N PHE A 158 -3.34 -6.78 18.02
CA PHE A 158 -3.07 -5.82 19.10
C PHE A 158 -3.89 -4.55 18.91
N VAL A 159 -4.24 -3.91 20.04
CA VAL A 159 -4.61 -2.48 20.06
C VAL A 159 -3.32 -1.70 20.21
N VAL A 160 -2.88 -1.01 19.16
CA VAL A 160 -1.58 -0.35 19.13
C VAL A 160 -1.72 1.14 19.39
N GLU A 161 -0.98 1.65 20.37
CA GLU A 161 -0.74 3.06 20.57
C GLU A 161 0.69 3.39 20.14
N ALA A 162 0.89 4.59 19.64
CA ALA A 162 2.17 5.00 19.08
C ALA A 162 2.55 6.38 19.61
N VAL A 163 3.81 6.53 19.96
CA VAL A 163 4.39 7.75 20.52
C VAL A 163 5.69 8.07 19.79
N ALA A 164 5.94 9.36 19.56
CA ALA A 164 7.07 9.80 18.75
C ALA A 164 8.38 9.85 19.57
N ASP A 165 8.29 9.80 20.90
CA ASP A 165 9.46 9.80 21.76
C ASP A 165 9.24 9.05 23.09
N GLY A 166 10.35 8.78 23.79
CA GLY A 166 10.35 8.06 25.06
C GLY A 166 9.80 8.83 26.25
N ARG A 167 9.53 10.15 26.13
CA ARG A 167 8.90 10.94 27.19
C ARG A 167 7.38 10.78 27.15
N GLU A 168 6.82 10.66 25.96
CA GLU A 168 5.41 10.30 25.76
C GLU A 168 5.10 8.84 26.12
N ALA A 169 6.14 8.01 26.27
CA ALA A 169 6.02 6.57 26.53
C ALA A 169 5.93 6.16 28.02
N LEU A 170 6.16 7.08 28.95
CA LEU A 170 6.28 6.85 30.41
C LEU A 170 5.10 7.43 31.18
#